data_AF-A0A7V5I3R4-F1
#
_entry.id   AF-A0A7V5I3R4-F1
#
_cell.length_a   1.000
_cell.length_b   1.000
_cell.length_c   1.000
_cell.angle_alpha   90.00
_cell.angle_beta   90.00
_cell.angle_gamma   90.00
#
_symmetry.space_group_name_H-M   'P 1'
#
loop_
_entity.id
_entity.type
_entity.pdbx_description
1 polymer ?
#
loop_
_entity_poly.entity_id
_entity_poly.type
_entity_poly.pdbx_seq_one_letter_code
_entity_poly.pdbx_strand_id
1 'polypeptide(L)'
;MKAEAGTSESRVGTLEAFPSRVAYFYDHDVGNYYYALGHPMKPHRMRMVHELLIAYGVHEKLQVLQPPRATERDLTRFHSDEYIEFLRRITPETAQKQLDQLQRCKFSFSH
;
A
#
# COMPACT_ATOMS: atom_id res chain seq x y z
N MET A 1 -26.89 13.72 48.40
CA MET A 1 -26.58 12.58 49.30
C MET A 1 -26.79 11.28 48.52
N LYS A 2 -25.71 10.52 48.30
CA LYS A 2 -25.48 9.06 48.01
C LYS A 2 -26.60 8.22 47.30
N ALA A 3 -26.37 7.21 46.45
CA ALA A 3 -25.24 6.28 46.18
C ALA A 3 -25.36 5.69 44.73
N GLU A 4 -24.25 5.40 44.01
CA GLU A 4 -23.66 4.06 43.68
C GLU A 4 -24.64 2.96 43.21
N ALA A 5 -24.34 2.01 42.33
CA ALA A 5 -23.37 1.71 41.26
C ALA A 5 -23.88 0.38 40.65
N GLY A 6 -23.80 0.18 39.34
CA GLY A 6 -24.30 -1.03 38.68
C GLY A 6 -23.47 -1.36 37.43
N THR A 7 -22.43 -2.14 37.65
CA THR A 7 -21.51 -2.71 36.66
C THR A 7 -22.25 -3.64 35.69
N SER A 8 -22.00 -3.50 34.38
CA SER A 8 -22.18 -4.59 33.42
C SER A 8 -20.81 -4.95 32.85
N GLU A 9 -20.37 -6.15 33.16
CA GLU A 9 -19.12 -6.75 32.71
C GLU A 9 -19.14 -6.98 31.20
N SER A 10 -18.03 -6.71 30.52
CA SER A 10 -17.70 -7.45 29.31
C SER A 10 -16.18 -7.66 29.18
N ARG A 11 -15.78 -8.87 29.60
CA ARG A 11 -14.64 -9.69 29.16
C ARG A 11 -13.23 -9.16 29.40
N VAL A 12 -12.67 -9.61 30.52
CA VAL A 12 -11.22 -9.84 30.70
C VAL A 12 -10.82 -11.13 29.96
N GLY A 13 -9.70 -11.07 29.26
CA GLY A 13 -8.96 -12.19 28.64
C GLY A 13 -8.01 -11.62 27.56
N THR A 14 -6.78 -11.17 27.90
CA THR A 14 -5.55 -11.99 27.95
C THR A 14 -5.28 -12.61 26.56
N LEU A 15 -4.28 -12.17 25.78
CA LEU A 15 -2.84 -12.22 26.02
C LEU A 15 -2.19 -10.99 25.35
N GLU A 16 -1.19 -10.37 25.98
CA GLU A 16 -0.28 -9.51 25.21
C GLU A 16 0.44 -10.39 24.19
N ALA A 17 -0.10 -10.43 22.97
CA ALA A 17 0.55 -11.04 21.85
C ALA A 17 1.85 -10.25 21.65
N PHE A 18 2.99 -10.90 21.93
CA PHE A 18 4.29 -10.37 21.54
C PHE A 18 4.17 -9.90 20.09
N PRO A 19 4.55 -8.65 19.77
CA PRO A 19 4.41 -8.14 18.42
C PRO A 19 5.08 -9.12 17.47
N SER A 20 4.30 -9.66 16.54
CA SER A 20 4.80 -10.60 15.55
C SER A 20 6.05 -10.00 14.94
N ARG A 21 7.19 -10.72 15.04
CA ARG A 21 8.51 -10.23 14.60
C ARG A 21 8.54 -9.81 13.13
N VAL A 22 7.55 -10.24 12.36
CA VAL A 22 7.43 -9.98 10.92
C VAL A 22 6.25 -9.04 10.67
N ALA A 23 6.57 -7.84 10.20
CA ALA A 23 5.60 -6.89 9.66
C ALA A 23 5.27 -7.24 8.20
N TYR A 24 3.99 -7.29 7.86
CA TYR A 24 3.49 -7.57 6.52
C TYR A 24 2.65 -6.39 6.02
N PHE A 25 3.12 -5.73 4.97
CA PHE A 25 2.43 -4.58 4.39
C PHE A 25 1.51 -5.01 3.26
N TYR A 26 0.24 -4.64 3.37
CA TYR A 26 -0.75 -4.92 2.34
C TYR A 26 -1.78 -3.81 2.24
N ASP A 27 -2.07 -3.39 1.02
CA ASP A 27 -3.16 -2.48 0.68
C ASP A 27 -4.14 -3.25 -0.21
N HIS A 28 -5.42 -3.27 0.16
CA HIS A 28 -6.46 -4.00 -0.56
C HIS A 28 -6.62 -3.53 -2.02
N ASP A 29 -6.35 -2.25 -2.30
CA ASP A 29 -6.55 -1.67 -3.62
C ASP A 29 -5.45 -2.05 -4.61
N VAL A 30 -4.30 -2.54 -4.14
CA VAL A 30 -3.16 -2.89 -5.01
C VAL A 30 -3.54 -3.93 -6.06
N GLY A 31 -4.47 -4.84 -5.75
CA GLY A 31 -4.94 -5.88 -6.66
C GLY A 31 -5.84 -5.38 -7.79
N ASN A 32 -6.38 -4.17 -7.67
CA ASN A 32 -7.37 -3.60 -8.60
C ASN A 32 -6.74 -2.77 -9.73
N TYR A 33 -5.44 -2.46 -9.65
CA TYR A 33 -4.76 -1.74 -10.72
C TYR A 33 -4.59 -2.63 -11.95
N TYR A 34 -4.93 -2.09 -13.13
CA TYR A 34 -4.88 -2.78 -14.41
C TYR A 34 -3.94 -2.07 -15.37
N TYR A 35 -2.94 -2.79 -15.88
CA TYR A 35 -1.94 -2.23 -16.78
C TYR A 35 -2.47 -2.05 -18.21
N ALA A 36 -2.85 -3.17 -18.85
CA ALA A 36 -3.48 -3.22 -20.16
C ALA A 36 -3.80 -4.68 -20.53
N LEU A 37 -4.56 -4.86 -21.61
CA LEU A 37 -4.80 -6.18 -22.19
C LEU A 37 -3.47 -6.72 -22.74
N GLY A 38 -3.19 -8.01 -22.50
CA GLY A 38 -1.92 -8.63 -22.92
C GLY A 38 -0.67 -8.24 -22.12
N HIS A 39 -0.72 -7.23 -21.25
CA HIS A 39 0.44 -6.84 -20.44
C HIS A 39 0.80 -7.92 -19.40
N PRO A 40 2.07 -8.36 -19.27
CA PRO A 40 2.46 -9.47 -18.40
C PRO A 40 2.41 -9.11 -16.91
N MET A 41 2.56 -7.83 -16.55
CA MET A 41 2.41 -7.39 -15.16
C MET A 41 0.93 -7.36 -14.77
N LYS A 42 0.56 -8.22 -13.81
CA LYS A 42 -0.79 -8.30 -13.20
C LYS A 42 -0.69 -8.06 -11.68
N PRO A 43 -1.06 -6.87 -11.17
CA PRO A 43 -1.06 -6.55 -9.73
C PRO A 43 -1.93 -7.48 -8.89
N HIS A 44 -2.97 -8.06 -9.50
CA HIS A 44 -3.83 -9.07 -8.90
C HIS A 44 -3.08 -10.21 -8.19
N ARG A 45 -1.86 -10.55 -8.63
CA ARG A 45 -1.02 -11.56 -7.97
C ARG A 45 -0.77 -11.27 -6.48
N MET A 46 -0.72 -9.99 -6.08
CA MET A 46 -0.53 -9.60 -4.68
C MET A 46 -1.76 -9.95 -3.84
N ARG A 47 -2.97 -9.75 -4.39
CA ARG A 47 -4.23 -10.18 -3.75
C ARG A 47 -4.29 -11.70 -3.63
N MET A 48 -3.91 -12.43 -4.68
CA MET A 48 -3.87 -13.90 -4.63
C MET A 48 -2.97 -14.42 -3.50
N VAL A 49 -1.77 -13.86 -3.35
CA VAL A 49 -0.85 -14.26 -2.26
C VAL A 49 -1.44 -13.92 -0.89
N HIS A 50 -2.10 -12.76 -0.75
CA HIS A 50 -2.76 -12.37 0.50
C HIS A 50 -3.84 -13.39 0.92
N GLU A 51 -4.71 -13.80 -0.01
CA GLU A 51 -5.74 -14.81 0.24
C GLU A 51 -5.14 -16.17 0.63
N LEU A 52 -4.03 -16.56 0.00
CA LEU A 52 -3.32 -17.79 0.38
C LEU A 52 -2.76 -17.71 1.81
N LEU A 53 -2.19 -16.57 2.21
CA LEU A 53 -1.68 -16.40 3.58
C LEU A 53 -2.80 -16.52 4.63
N ILE A 54 -4.00 -16.04 4.31
CA ILE A 54 -5.20 -16.21 5.14
C ILE A 54 -5.62 -17.68 5.17
N ALA A 55 -5.76 -18.33 4.00
CA ALA A 55 -6.18 -19.72 3.89
C ALA A 55 -5.24 -20.70 4.61
N TYR A 56 -3.93 -20.43 4.62
CA TYR A 56 -2.94 -21.23 5.35
C TYR A 56 -2.79 -20.86 6.84
N GLY A 57 -3.55 -19.88 7.35
CA GLY A 57 -3.46 -19.42 8.74
C GLY A 57 -2.13 -18.73 9.08
N VAL A 58 -1.33 -18.36 8.08
CA VAL A 58 -0.06 -17.64 8.27
C VAL A 58 -0.34 -16.19 8.67
N HIS A 59 -1.46 -15.62 8.21
CA HIS A 59 -1.90 -14.27 8.53
C HIS A 59 -1.92 -13.96 10.03
N GLU A 60 -2.33 -14.92 10.87
CA GLU A 60 -2.41 -14.78 12.34
C GLU A 60 -1.05 -14.59 13.02
N LYS A 61 0.04 -14.96 12.33
CA LYS A 61 1.42 -14.87 12.84
C LYS A 61 2.14 -13.62 12.37
N LEU A 62 1.48 -12.74 11.61
CA LEU A 62 2.04 -11.55 11.00
C LEU A 62 1.44 -10.29 11.62
N GLN A 63 2.26 -9.24 11.75
CA GLN A 63 1.75 -7.91 12.04
C GLN A 63 1.34 -7.26 10.71
N VAL A 64 0.05 -7.32 10.39
CA VAL A 64 -0.46 -6.77 9.13
C VAL A 64 -0.63 -5.25 9.26
N LEU A 65 0.03 -4.51 8.38
CA LEU A 65 0.03 -3.05 8.36
C LEU A 65 -0.46 -2.54 7.00
N GLN A 66 -1.30 -1.51 7.01
CA GLN A 66 -1.62 -0.80 5.79
C GLN A 66 -0.51 0.24 5.52
N PRO A 67 0.16 0.20 4.35
CA PRO A 67 1.20 1.17 4.05
C PRO A 67 0.60 2.57 3.86
N PRO A 68 1.24 3.64 4.38
CA PRO A 68 0.84 4.99 4.07
C PRO A 68 1.14 5.30 2.59
N ARG A 69 0.33 6.18 1.99
CA ARG A 69 0.63 6.71 0.65
C ARG A 69 1.92 7.52 0.72
N ALA A 70 2.88 7.20 -0.16
CA ALA A 70 4.13 7.93 -0.26
C ALA A 70 3.87 9.39 -0.64
N THR A 71 4.54 10.32 0.03
CA THR A 71 4.45 11.75 -0.32
C THR A 71 5.37 12.06 -1.50
N GLU A 72 5.11 13.16 -2.20
CA GLU A 72 6.01 13.65 -3.25
C GLU A 72 7.45 13.81 -2.73
N ARG A 73 7.61 14.37 -1.53
CA ARG A 73 8.90 14.51 -0.85
C ARG A 73 9.63 13.19 -0.63
N ASP A 74 8.92 12.08 -0.43
CA ASP A 74 9.54 10.77 -0.28
C ASP A 74 10.04 10.22 -1.62
N LEU A 75 9.30 10.49 -2.70
CA LEU A 75 9.64 10.06 -4.05
C LEU A 75 10.78 10.89 -4.65
N THR A 76 10.83 12.20 -4.37
CA THR A 76 11.85 13.12 -4.91
C THR A 76 13.20 13.04 -4.21
N ARG A 77 13.34 12.20 -3.16
CA ARG A 77 14.65 11.86 -2.58
C ARG A 77 15.58 11.19 -3.59
N PHE A 78 15.02 10.62 -4.64
CA PHE A 78 15.75 9.91 -5.69
C PHE A 78 15.33 10.33 -7.10
N HIS A 79 14.03 10.52 -7.31
CA HIS A 79 13.50 10.97 -8.60
C HIS A 79 13.58 12.50 -8.73
N SER A 80 13.70 13.03 -9.96
CA SER A 80 13.55 14.46 -10.19
C SER A 80 12.12 14.93 -9.95
N ASP A 81 11.97 16.17 -9.48
CA ASP A 81 10.67 16.82 -9.28
C ASP A 81 9.84 16.81 -10.58
N GLU A 82 10.49 17.06 -11.72
CA GLU A 82 9.88 17.04 -13.05
C GLU A 82 9.25 15.68 -13.39
N TYR A 83 9.91 14.58 -13.01
CA TYR A 83 9.40 13.24 -13.27
C TYR A 83 8.20 12.91 -12.38
N ILE A 84 8.25 13.28 -11.09
CA ILE A 84 7.12 13.03 -10.18
C ILE A 84 5.91 13.86 -10.57
N GLU A 85 6.10 15.13 -10.94
CA GLU A 85 5.01 15.97 -11.44
C GLU A 85 4.44 15.44 -12.77
N PHE A 86 5.29 14.89 -13.64
CA PHE A 86 4.83 14.19 -14.84
C PHE A 86 3.93 12.99 -14.51
N LEU A 87 4.38 12.10 -13.61
CA LEU A 87 3.60 10.93 -13.19
C LEU A 87 2.27 11.31 -12.54
N ARG A 88 2.22 12.45 -11.84
CA ARG A 88 1.01 12.95 -11.20
C ARG A 88 -0.03 13.46 -12.21
N ARG A 89 0.42 13.98 -13.36
CA ARG A 89 -0.45 14.59 -14.37
C ARG A 89 -0.93 13.63 -15.46
N ILE A 90 -0.16 12.58 -15.75
CA ILE A 90 -0.48 11.67 -16.85
C ILE A 90 -1.76 10.87 -16.56
N THR A 91 -2.67 10.85 -17.52
CA THR A 91 -3.87 10.01 -17.52
C THR A 91 -3.86 9.09 -18.75
N PRO A 92 -4.70 8.05 -18.81
CA PRO A 92 -4.77 7.17 -19.97
C PRO A 92 -5.01 7.92 -21.29
N GLU A 93 -5.76 9.03 -21.26
CA GLU A 93 -6.10 9.85 -22.43
C GLU A 93 -4.91 10.70 -22.89
N THR A 94 -4.06 11.15 -21.97
CA THR A 94 -2.90 11.99 -22.28
C THR A 94 -1.64 11.18 -22.54
N ALA A 95 -1.61 9.91 -22.12
CA ALA A 95 -0.43 9.04 -22.15
C ALA A 95 0.21 8.93 -23.53
N GLN A 96 -0.59 8.79 -24.59
CA GLN A 96 -0.08 8.64 -25.96
C GLN A 96 0.58 9.93 -26.47
N LYS A 97 0.12 11.11 -26.04
CA LYS A 97 0.62 12.42 -26.50
C LYS A 97 1.85 12.88 -25.70
N GLN A 98 2.00 12.40 -24.48
CA GLN A 98 3.05 12.85 -23.57
C GLN A 98 4.17 11.81 -23.39
N LEU A 99 4.15 10.73 -24.17
CA LEU A 99 5.18 9.67 -24.12
C LEU A 99 6.59 10.18 -24.49
N ASP A 100 6.67 11.22 -25.33
CA ASP A 100 7.94 11.84 -25.70
C ASP A 100 8.57 12.62 -24.51
N GLN A 101 7.73 13.18 -23.63
CA GLN A 101 8.20 13.87 -22.42
C GLN A 101 8.79 12.88 -21.39
N LEU A 102 8.28 11.64 -21.36
CA LEU A 102 8.81 10.56 -20.52
C LEU A 102 10.26 10.21 -20.82
N GLN A 103 10.69 10.29 -22.09
CA GLN A 103 12.08 9.96 -22.45
C GLN A 103 13.09 10.97 -21.88
N ARG A 104 12.65 12.20 -21.62
CA ARG A 104 13.53 13.28 -21.13
C ARG A 104 13.80 13.20 -19.63
N CYS A 105 12.83 12.75 -18.84
CA CYS A 105 12.91 12.76 -17.38
C CYS A 105 13.32 11.41 -16.76
N LYS A 106 13.46 10.34 -17.57
CA LYS A 106 13.70 8.96 -17.11
C LYS A 106 15.00 8.73 -16.33
N PHE A 107 16.00 9.61 -16.45
CA PHE A 107 17.34 9.38 -15.89
C PHE A 107 17.98 10.62 -15.24
N SER A 108 17.22 11.70 -15.03
CA SER A 108 17.77 12.87 -14.33
C SER A 108 17.70 12.61 -12.83
N PHE A 109 18.79 12.14 -12.25
CA PHE A 109 18.96 12.09 -10.80
C PHE A 109 19.29 13.50 -10.31
N SER A 110 18.51 14.03 -9.36
CA SER A 110 18.88 15.27 -8.68
C SER A 110 20.24 15.08 -8.01
N HIS A 111 21.27 15.73 -8.57
CA HIS A 111 22.60 15.84 -7.95
C HIS A 111 22.58 16.96 -6.91
#